data_AF-A0A3D5JHL1-F1
#
_entry.id   AF-A0A3D5JHL1-F1
#
_cell.length_a   1.000
_cell.length_b   1.000
_cell.length_c   1.000
_cell.angle_alpha   90.00
_cell.angle_beta   90.00
_cell.angle_gamma   90.00
#
_symmetry.space_group_name_H-M   'P 1'
#
loop_
_entity.id
_entity.type
_entity.pdbx_description
1 polymer ?
#
loop_
_entity_poly.entity_id
_entity_poly.type
_entity_poly.pdbx_seq_one_letter_code
_entity_poly.pdbx_strand_id
1 'polypeptide(L)'
;EAENPRVRLMDRFELTETQANAILDMRLRSLRRLEEMALKTERESLIAEQKELTALVGDEAQQWQRITAEIRDMKAMFAKTDSRRTDCAEAPQIDLDAAEMLVEREPITVICSEKGWIRAMKGHQDLEAEYKFKEGDGPAFIFHAETTDKILAFAENGRFYTLNADKLPRGRGFGEPVSLMVDLPADVDIVRLMKAMGEKMLVAASTGHGLVVPVEAALAQTRSGKQVLNISGTARAVACCIADGDMVATVGVNRKLLVFGIDEVPEMTRGKGVILQRFKDG
;
A
#
# COMPACT_ATOMS: atom_id res chain seq x y z
N GLU A 1 9.56 88.45 39.65
CA GLU A 1 9.15 87.08 39.27
C GLU A 1 7.68 87.13 38.85
N ALA A 2 7.27 86.37 37.84
CA ALA A 2 5.85 86.29 37.47
C ALA A 2 5.23 85.12 38.24
N GLU A 3 4.09 85.34 38.91
CA GLU A 3 3.48 84.35 39.84
C GLU A 3 3.02 83.03 39.19
N ASN A 4 2.98 82.92 37.86
CA ASN A 4 2.71 81.66 37.16
C ASN A 4 3.34 81.69 35.75
N PRO A 5 4.64 81.33 35.60
CA PRO A 5 5.34 81.43 34.31
C PRO A 5 4.75 80.52 33.24
N ARG A 6 4.17 79.38 33.62
CA ARG A 6 3.52 78.41 32.73
C ARG A 6 2.32 79.02 31.98
N VAL A 7 1.37 79.61 32.71
CA VAL A 7 0.13 80.19 32.14
C VAL A 7 0.47 81.33 31.17
N ARG A 8 1.44 82.17 31.53
CA ARG A 8 1.88 83.26 30.66
C ARG A 8 2.58 82.79 29.38
N LEU A 9 3.34 81.70 29.42
CA LEU A 9 3.96 81.11 28.22
C LEU A 9 2.89 80.54 27.29
N MET A 10 1.88 79.87 27.84
CA MET A 10 0.74 79.35 27.08
C MET A 10 -0.04 80.49 26.41
N ASP A 11 -0.41 81.54 27.15
CA ASP A 11 -1.19 82.66 26.63
C ASP A 11 -0.42 83.46 25.55
N ARG A 12 0.91 83.56 25.66
CA ARG A 12 1.72 84.38 24.76
C ARG A 12 2.09 83.68 23.45
N PHE A 13 2.36 82.38 23.51
CA PHE A 13 2.87 81.58 22.39
C PHE A 13 1.87 80.53 21.90
N GLU A 14 0.64 80.55 22.43
CA GLU A 14 -0.45 79.62 22.09
C GLU A 14 -0.02 78.14 22.26
N LEU A 15 0.78 77.86 23.28
CA LEU A 15 1.35 76.54 23.54
C LEU A 15 0.39 75.65 24.34
N THR A 16 0.47 74.35 24.11
CA THR A 16 -0.22 73.37 24.97
C THR A 16 0.43 73.27 26.35
N GLU A 17 -0.30 72.75 27.34
CA GLU A 17 0.26 72.54 28.68
C GLU A 17 1.51 71.65 28.66
N THR A 18 1.50 70.59 27.83
CA THR A 18 2.65 69.70 27.63
C THR A 18 3.86 70.41 27.01
N GLN A 19 3.65 71.27 26.01
CA GLN A 19 4.73 72.06 25.41
C GLN A 19 5.30 73.08 26.40
N ALA A 20 4.44 73.76 27.18
CA ALA A 20 4.86 74.72 28.19
C ALA A 20 5.67 74.07 29.31
N ASN A 21 5.25 72.91 29.80
CA ASN A 21 6.02 72.13 30.79
C ASN A 21 7.36 71.66 30.22
N ALA A 22 7.39 71.16 28.97
CA ALA A 22 8.62 70.72 28.33
C ALA A 22 9.66 71.85 28.19
N ILE A 23 9.22 73.09 27.93
CA ILE A 23 10.10 74.27 27.88
C ILE A 23 10.62 74.64 29.27
N LEU A 24 9.78 74.58 30.31
CA LEU A 24 10.17 74.89 31.69
C LEU A 24 11.16 73.86 32.26
N ASP A 25 11.04 72.60 31.84
CA ASP A 25 11.92 71.51 32.23
C ASP A 25 13.25 71.46 31.44
N MET A 26 13.45 72.38 30.48
CA MET A 26 14.68 72.44 29.69
C MET A 26 15.90 72.77 30.56
N ARG A 27 16.98 72.01 30.35
CA ARG A 27 18.28 72.30 30.97
C ARG A 27 19.04 73.31 30.12
N LEU A 28 19.76 74.25 30.75
CA LEU A 28 20.56 75.27 30.03
C LEU A 28 21.58 74.68 29.04
N ARG A 29 22.09 73.47 29.29
CA ARG A 29 22.99 72.76 28.35
C ARG A 29 22.33 72.40 27.01
N SER A 30 21.00 72.29 26.98
CA SER A 30 20.20 71.96 25.80
C SER A 30 20.00 73.15 24.85
N LEU A 31 20.40 74.35 25.26
CA LEU A 31 20.35 75.58 24.46
C LEU A 31 21.63 75.81 23.63
N ARG A 32 22.49 74.79 23.50
CA ARG A 32 23.70 74.85 22.67
C ARG A 32 23.33 74.75 21.20
N ARG A 33 24.06 75.47 20.33
CA ARG A 33 23.85 75.43 18.87
C ARG A 33 23.93 74.01 18.27
N LEU A 34 24.76 73.13 18.82
CA LEU A 34 24.85 71.74 18.39
C LEU A 34 23.55 70.94 18.68
N GLU A 35 22.93 71.18 19.83
CA GLU A 35 21.65 70.56 20.21
C GLU A 35 20.52 71.07 19.30
N GLU A 36 20.52 72.38 18.98
CA GLU A 36 19.56 72.95 18.04
C GLU A 36 19.68 72.33 16.64
N MET A 37 20.91 72.11 16.15
CA MET A 37 21.14 71.44 14.85
C MET A 37 20.70 69.98 14.89
N ALA A 38 20.97 69.26 15.97
CA ALA A 38 20.51 67.88 16.15
C ALA A 38 18.98 67.79 16.14
N LEU A 39 18.30 68.66 16.89
CA LEU A 39 16.83 68.73 16.93
C LEU A 39 16.21 69.10 15.58
N LYS A 40 16.84 70.01 14.83
CA LYS A 40 16.39 70.34 13.46
C LYS A 40 16.49 69.12 12.54
N THR A 41 17.60 68.38 12.62
CA THR A 41 17.82 67.16 11.82
C THR A 41 16.81 66.07 12.20
N GLU A 42 16.60 65.82 13.49
CA GLU A 42 15.62 64.86 13.99
C GLU A 42 14.20 65.24 13.58
N ARG A 43 13.84 66.53 13.66
CA ARG A 43 12.54 67.03 13.20
C ARG A 43 12.36 66.77 11.70
N GLU A 44 13.39 67.03 10.90
CA GLU A 44 13.34 66.77 9.46
C GLU A 44 13.15 65.28 9.15
N SER A 45 13.85 64.38 9.86
CA SER A 45 13.65 62.93 9.69
C SER A 45 12.26 62.48 10.12
N LEU A 46 11.74 62.98 11.25
CA LEU A 46 10.40 62.63 11.73
C LEU A 46 9.30 63.14 10.80
N ILE A 47 9.47 64.33 10.20
CA ILE A 47 8.53 64.84 9.18
C ILE A 47 8.56 63.98 7.92
N ALA A 48 9.75 63.54 7.49
CA ALA A 48 9.89 62.65 6.35
C ALA A 48 9.23 61.28 6.61
N GLU A 49 9.49 60.69 7.78
CA GLU A 49 8.89 59.43 8.22
C GLU A 49 7.36 59.56 8.35
N GLN A 50 6.86 60.62 8.99
CA GLN A 50 5.43 60.88 9.08
C GLN A 50 4.78 60.94 7.69
N LYS A 51 5.41 61.62 6.73
CA LYS A 51 4.89 61.73 5.37
C LYS A 51 4.84 60.36 4.69
N GLU A 52 5.89 59.56 4.82
CA GLU A 52 5.94 58.20 4.27
C GLU A 52 4.85 57.31 4.87
N LEU A 53 4.73 57.29 6.20
CA LEU A 53 3.72 56.50 6.91
C LEU A 53 2.30 56.97 6.58
N THR A 54 2.07 58.27 6.48
CA THR A 54 0.74 58.80 6.12
C THR A 54 0.37 58.45 4.69
N ALA A 55 1.33 58.48 3.75
CA ALA A 55 1.13 58.04 2.38
C ALA A 55 0.81 56.53 2.31
N LEU A 56 1.54 55.72 3.09
CA LEU A 56 1.30 54.29 3.19
C LEU A 56 -0.09 53.97 3.77
N VAL A 57 -0.50 54.63 4.85
CA VAL A 57 -1.81 54.41 5.46
C VAL A 57 -2.96 54.90 4.56
N GLY A 58 -2.72 55.94 3.75
CA GLY A 58 -3.72 56.53 2.86
C GLY A 58 -3.96 55.79 1.55
N ASP A 59 -3.10 54.85 1.15
CA ASP A 59 -3.16 54.16 -0.14
C ASP A 59 -3.05 52.63 0.02
N GLU A 60 -4.17 51.93 -0.23
CA GLU A 60 -4.24 50.48 -0.15
C GLU A 60 -3.27 49.77 -1.12
N ALA A 61 -3.01 50.36 -2.29
CA ALA A 61 -2.08 49.77 -3.26
C ALA A 61 -0.64 49.78 -2.73
N GLN A 62 -0.23 50.84 -2.03
CA GLN A 62 1.08 50.92 -1.38
C GLN A 62 1.21 49.94 -0.21
N GLN A 63 0.13 49.73 0.55
CA GLN A 63 0.10 48.73 1.61
C GLN A 63 0.34 47.32 1.06
N TRP A 64 -0.38 46.94 0.01
CA TRP A 64 -0.19 45.64 -0.64
C TRP A 64 1.21 45.48 -1.23
N GLN A 65 1.79 46.55 -1.80
CA GLN A 65 3.18 46.52 -2.27
C GLN A 65 4.16 46.26 -1.12
N ARG A 66 3.98 46.94 0.02
CA ARG A 66 4.82 46.77 1.20
C ARG A 66 4.70 45.36 1.78
N ILE A 67 3.48 44.86 1.95
CA ILE A 67 3.22 43.48 2.42
C ILE A 67 3.87 42.47 1.49
N THR A 68 3.72 42.65 0.18
CA THR A 68 4.31 41.74 -0.81
C THR A 68 5.84 41.74 -0.75
N ALA A 69 6.45 42.91 -0.57
CA ALA A 69 7.91 43.02 -0.38
C ALA A 69 8.35 42.29 0.90
N GLU A 70 7.68 42.53 2.03
CA GLU A 70 8.00 41.88 3.30
C GLU A 70 7.82 40.35 3.24
N ILE A 71 6.78 39.84 2.57
CA ILE A 71 6.58 38.40 2.35
C ILE A 71 7.71 37.82 1.47
N ARG A 72 8.16 38.55 0.45
CA ARG A 72 9.28 38.10 -0.41
C ARG A 72 10.60 38.06 0.38
N ASP A 73 10.86 39.07 1.20
CA ASP A 73 12.06 39.14 2.03
C ASP A 73 12.05 38.02 3.08
N MET A 74 10.90 37.78 3.71
CA MET A 74 10.70 36.65 4.62
C MET A 74 10.92 35.31 3.90
N LYS A 75 10.34 35.14 2.71
CA LYS A 75 10.58 33.94 1.89
C LYS A 75 12.07 33.76 1.59
N ALA A 76 12.82 34.82 1.28
CA ALA A 76 14.24 34.73 1.00
C ALA A 76 15.06 34.38 2.27
N MET A 77 14.70 34.96 3.42
CA MET A 77 15.37 34.68 4.70
C MET A 77 15.14 33.24 5.19
N PHE A 78 13.95 32.70 4.94
CA PHE A 78 13.54 31.36 5.38
C PHE A 78 13.50 30.32 4.24
N ALA A 79 14.01 30.67 3.05
CA ALA A 79 14.17 29.74 1.95
C ALA A 79 15.20 28.68 2.34
N LYS A 80 14.73 27.61 2.99
CA LYS A 80 15.50 26.37 3.09
C LYS A 80 15.72 25.84 1.68
N THR A 81 16.95 25.42 1.42
CA THR A 81 17.35 24.59 0.26
C THR A 81 16.66 23.21 0.22
N ASP A 82 15.76 22.93 1.14
CA ASP A 82 15.09 21.64 1.30
C ASP A 82 13.82 21.61 0.45
N SER A 83 13.78 20.68 -0.50
CA SER A 83 12.59 20.35 -1.28
C SER A 83 11.47 19.82 -0.37
N ARG A 84 10.22 19.93 -0.81
CA ARG A 84 9.09 19.33 -0.10
C ARG A 84 9.35 17.84 0.11
N ARG A 85 9.41 17.40 1.37
CA ARG A 85 9.72 16.01 1.74
C ARG A 85 8.60 15.01 1.46
N THR A 86 7.42 15.50 1.08
CA THR A 86 6.21 14.70 0.87
C THR A 86 5.74 14.86 -0.55
N ASP A 87 5.40 13.76 -1.20
CA ASP A 87 4.73 13.75 -2.49
C ASP A 87 3.22 13.58 -2.29
N CYS A 88 2.43 14.23 -3.15
CA CYS A 88 0.99 14.00 -3.21
C CYS A 88 0.74 12.80 -4.12
N ALA A 89 0.50 11.64 -3.53
CA ALA A 89 0.10 10.43 -4.25
C ALA A 89 -1.42 10.22 -4.20
N GLU A 90 -1.97 9.52 -5.19
CA GLU A 90 -3.35 9.05 -5.16
C GLU A 90 -3.53 7.98 -4.07
N ALA A 91 -4.70 7.97 -3.43
CA ALA A 91 -5.01 6.96 -2.43
C ALA A 91 -5.06 5.57 -3.09
N PRO A 92 -4.43 4.54 -2.50
CA PRO A 92 -4.51 3.19 -3.05
C PRO A 92 -5.96 2.71 -2.99
N GLN A 93 -6.46 2.17 -4.11
CA GLN A 93 -7.71 1.40 -4.11
C GLN A 93 -7.43 0.08 -3.39
N ILE A 94 -7.89 0.00 -2.15
CA ILE A 94 -7.85 -1.21 -1.36
C ILE A 94 -9.24 -1.84 -1.44
N ASP A 95 -9.39 -2.81 -2.35
CA ASP A 95 -10.60 -3.63 -2.46
C ASP A 95 -10.55 -4.72 -1.38
N LEU A 96 -10.90 -4.35 -0.15
CA LEU A 96 -10.96 -5.29 0.98
C LEU A 96 -12.41 -5.69 1.24
N ASP A 97 -12.71 -6.97 1.02
CA ASP A 97 -13.95 -7.60 1.46
C ASP A 97 -14.00 -7.63 3.00
N ALA A 98 -14.92 -6.87 3.60
CA ALA A 98 -15.08 -6.77 5.07
C ALA A 98 -15.35 -8.13 5.75
N ALA A 99 -15.84 -9.13 5.01
CA ALA A 99 -16.05 -10.48 5.50
C ALA A 99 -14.74 -11.27 5.71
N GLU A 100 -13.69 -10.99 4.94
CA GLU A 100 -12.37 -11.63 5.12
C GLU A 100 -11.66 -11.09 6.37
N MET A 101 -11.92 -9.84 6.77
CA MET A 101 -11.35 -9.24 7.98
C MET A 101 -11.91 -9.79 9.30
N LEU A 102 -13.07 -10.47 9.29
CA LEU A 102 -13.63 -11.07 10.51
C LEU A 102 -12.99 -12.41 10.88
N VAL A 103 -12.20 -13.02 9.99
CA VAL A 103 -11.56 -14.30 10.25
C VAL A 103 -10.27 -14.08 11.04
N GLU A 104 -10.24 -14.57 12.29
CA GLU A 104 -9.01 -14.57 13.08
C GLU A 104 -7.95 -15.42 12.39
N ARG A 105 -6.76 -14.83 12.17
CA ARG A 105 -5.60 -15.49 11.56
C ARG A 105 -4.97 -16.46 12.55
N GLU A 106 -5.29 -17.74 12.40
CA GLU A 106 -4.71 -18.84 13.17
C GLU A 106 -3.86 -19.75 12.27
N PRO A 107 -2.69 -20.23 12.73
CA PRO A 107 -1.93 -21.23 12.02
C PRO A 107 -2.65 -22.58 12.04
N ILE A 108 -2.73 -23.23 10.88
CA ILE A 108 -3.34 -24.55 10.69
C ILE A 108 -2.45 -25.45 9.84
N THR A 109 -2.63 -26.76 9.99
CA THR A 109 -2.03 -27.77 9.11
C THR A 109 -3.15 -28.45 8.34
N VAL A 110 -3.13 -28.29 7.02
CA VAL A 110 -4.10 -28.88 6.10
C VAL A 110 -3.60 -30.26 5.73
N ILE A 111 -4.48 -31.26 5.89
CA ILE A 111 -4.18 -32.65 5.57
C ILE A 111 -5.29 -33.14 4.64
N CYS A 112 -4.89 -33.64 3.48
CA CYS A 112 -5.77 -34.24 2.49
C CYS A 112 -5.28 -35.64 2.14
N SER A 113 -6.21 -36.60 2.12
CA SER A 113 -5.93 -37.97 1.70
C SER A 113 -5.99 -38.16 0.18
N GLU A 114 -5.51 -39.31 -0.30
CA GLU A 114 -5.60 -39.69 -1.72
C GLU A 114 -7.05 -39.74 -2.22
N LYS A 115 -7.97 -40.20 -1.37
CA LYS A 115 -9.42 -40.21 -1.68
C LYS A 115 -10.12 -38.86 -1.46
N GLY A 116 -9.37 -37.77 -1.28
CA GLY A 116 -9.91 -36.42 -1.16
C GLY A 116 -10.64 -36.15 0.16
N TRP A 117 -10.24 -36.80 1.27
CA TRP A 117 -10.71 -36.42 2.61
C TRP A 117 -9.81 -35.33 3.18
N ILE A 118 -10.38 -34.15 3.43
CA ILE A 118 -9.65 -32.97 3.89
C ILE A 118 -9.98 -32.64 5.35
N ARG A 119 -8.97 -32.23 6.11
CA ARG A 119 -9.12 -31.69 7.48
C ARG A 119 -8.08 -30.62 7.77
N ALA A 120 -8.40 -29.77 8.74
CA ALA A 120 -7.47 -28.79 9.32
C ALA A 120 -7.20 -29.12 10.80
N MET A 121 -5.91 -29.23 11.15
CA MET A 121 -5.47 -29.29 12.55
C MET A 121 -4.95 -27.94 13.00
N LYS A 122 -5.18 -27.60 14.27
CA LYS A 122 -4.70 -26.35 14.87
C LYS A 122 -3.19 -26.40 15.02
N GLY A 123 -2.53 -25.30 14.67
CA GLY A 123 -1.07 -25.13 14.72
C GLY A 123 -0.37 -25.69 13.48
N HIS A 124 0.89 -25.28 13.32
CA HIS A 124 1.82 -25.88 12.37
C HIS A 124 2.41 -27.15 12.98
N GLN A 125 1.78 -28.27 12.67
CA GLN A 125 2.18 -29.61 13.09
C GLN A 125 3.26 -30.12 12.14
N ASP A 126 4.19 -30.92 12.65
CA ASP A 126 5.24 -31.50 11.81
C ASP A 126 4.64 -32.20 10.57
N LEU A 127 5.07 -31.77 9.38
CA LEU A 127 4.53 -32.26 8.11
C LEU A 127 4.88 -33.74 7.87
N GLU A 128 5.96 -34.22 8.49
CA GLU A 128 6.43 -35.61 8.39
C GLU A 128 5.83 -36.53 9.47
N ALA A 129 5.00 -36.00 10.37
CA ALA A 129 4.35 -36.79 11.40
C ALA A 129 3.39 -37.86 10.80
N GLU A 130 3.23 -38.96 11.53
CA GLU A 130 2.26 -39.99 11.15
C GLU A 130 0.83 -39.53 11.41
N TYR A 131 0.10 -39.29 10.32
CA TYR A 131 -1.31 -38.92 10.34
C TYR A 131 -2.21 -40.13 10.11
N LYS A 132 -3.33 -40.20 10.85
CA LYS A 132 -4.33 -41.27 10.69
C LYS A 132 -5.26 -40.98 9.51
N PHE A 133 -5.48 -41.97 8.67
CA PHE A 133 -6.41 -41.97 7.53
C PHE A 133 -7.44 -43.09 7.67
N LYS A 134 -8.47 -43.08 6.81
CA LYS A 134 -9.47 -44.15 6.76
C LYS A 134 -8.84 -45.45 6.27
N GLU A 135 -9.49 -46.58 6.55
CA GLU A 135 -9.04 -47.88 6.06
C GLU A 135 -8.98 -47.90 4.52
N GLY A 136 -7.82 -48.31 4.00
CA GLY A 136 -7.55 -48.32 2.56
C GLY A 136 -7.39 -46.93 1.92
N ASP A 137 -7.06 -45.91 2.71
CA ASP A 137 -6.74 -44.55 2.26
C ASP A 137 -5.34 -44.14 2.77
N GLY A 138 -4.69 -43.21 2.07
CA GLY A 138 -3.29 -42.82 2.31
C GLY A 138 -3.08 -41.30 2.33
N PRO A 139 -1.88 -40.85 2.75
CA PRO A 139 -1.51 -39.44 2.69
C PRO A 139 -1.30 -38.97 1.25
N ALA A 140 -1.90 -37.84 0.87
CA ALA A 140 -1.65 -37.22 -0.44
C ALA A 140 -1.02 -35.83 -0.32
N PHE A 141 -1.66 -34.91 0.41
CA PHE A 141 -1.20 -33.53 0.52
C PHE A 141 -1.23 -33.08 1.98
N ILE A 142 -0.09 -32.62 2.48
CA ILE A 142 0.05 -32.07 3.83
C ILE A 142 0.88 -30.79 3.73
N PHE A 143 0.33 -29.67 4.20
CA PHE A 143 1.03 -28.38 4.16
C PHE A 143 0.51 -27.43 5.25
N HIS A 144 1.31 -26.41 5.53
CA HIS A 144 0.95 -25.33 6.44
C HIS A 144 0.15 -24.24 5.73
N ALA A 145 -0.87 -23.74 6.42
CA ALA A 145 -1.69 -22.62 5.98
C ALA A 145 -2.18 -21.83 7.19
N GLU A 146 -2.78 -20.69 6.95
CA GLU A 146 -3.49 -19.91 7.95
C GLU A 146 -4.98 -19.90 7.61
N THR A 147 -5.84 -19.68 8.59
CA THR A 147 -7.31 -19.63 8.41
C THR A 147 -7.79 -18.60 7.39
N THR A 148 -7.03 -17.53 7.19
CA THR A 148 -7.30 -16.49 6.18
C THR A 148 -6.87 -16.89 4.77
N ASP A 149 -6.11 -17.98 4.62
CA ASP A 149 -5.60 -18.40 3.32
C ASP A 149 -6.68 -19.07 2.46
N LYS A 150 -6.59 -18.85 1.15
CA LYS A 150 -7.34 -19.60 0.14
C LYS A 150 -6.52 -20.82 -0.28
N ILE A 151 -7.17 -21.97 -0.38
CA ILE A 151 -6.57 -23.24 -0.80
C ILE A 151 -7.09 -23.57 -2.20
N LEU A 152 -6.17 -23.87 -3.11
CA LEU A 152 -6.45 -24.28 -4.47
C LEU A 152 -6.35 -25.79 -4.59
N ALA A 153 -7.44 -26.41 -5.06
CA ALA A 153 -7.46 -27.80 -5.50
C ALA A 153 -7.49 -27.83 -7.03
N PHE A 154 -6.43 -28.35 -7.63
CA PHE A 154 -6.35 -28.62 -9.05
C PHE A 154 -6.77 -30.06 -9.34
N ALA A 155 -7.76 -30.24 -10.19
CA ALA A 155 -8.35 -31.54 -10.47
C ALA A 155 -7.99 -32.04 -11.88
N GLU A 156 -8.13 -33.34 -12.11
CA GLU A 156 -7.79 -33.99 -13.38
C GLU A 156 -8.54 -33.43 -14.59
N ASN A 157 -9.72 -32.84 -14.39
CA ASN A 157 -10.53 -32.18 -15.40
C ASN A 157 -10.01 -30.78 -15.83
N GLY A 158 -8.88 -30.33 -15.29
CA GLY A 158 -8.24 -29.06 -15.62
C GLY A 158 -8.90 -27.85 -14.97
N ARG A 159 -9.76 -28.07 -13.97
CA ARG A 159 -10.38 -27.03 -13.16
C ARG A 159 -9.63 -26.80 -11.86
N PHE A 160 -9.64 -25.54 -11.43
CA PHE A 160 -9.29 -25.15 -10.08
C PHE A 160 -10.55 -24.95 -9.25
N TYR A 161 -10.51 -25.46 -8.03
CA TYR A 161 -11.52 -25.23 -7.02
C TYR A 161 -10.88 -24.47 -5.86
N THR A 162 -11.59 -23.47 -5.34
CA THR A 162 -11.13 -22.66 -4.21
C THR A 162 -11.85 -23.09 -2.95
N LEU A 163 -11.07 -23.48 -1.95
CA LEU A 163 -11.51 -23.83 -0.61
C LEU A 163 -11.02 -22.75 0.34
N ASN A 164 -11.87 -22.28 1.24
CA ASN A 164 -11.41 -21.36 2.28
C ASN A 164 -10.88 -22.16 3.47
N ALA A 165 -9.71 -21.80 3.97
CA ALA A 165 -9.05 -22.51 5.06
C ALA A 165 -9.86 -22.48 6.37
N ASP A 166 -10.60 -21.41 6.64
CA ASP A 166 -11.48 -21.26 7.81
C ASP A 166 -12.63 -22.28 7.85
N LYS A 167 -13.13 -22.68 6.68
CA LYS A 167 -14.28 -23.59 6.51
C LYS A 167 -13.90 -25.07 6.49
N LEU A 168 -12.61 -25.40 6.57
CA LEU A 168 -12.18 -26.79 6.63
C LEU A 168 -12.61 -27.46 7.95
N PRO A 169 -12.97 -28.75 7.94
CA PRO A 169 -13.40 -29.46 9.14
C PRO A 169 -12.23 -29.54 10.10
N ARG A 170 -12.45 -29.04 11.31
CA ARG A 170 -11.43 -28.96 12.35
C ARG A 170 -11.43 -30.24 13.19
N GLY A 171 -10.25 -30.65 13.63
CA GLY A 171 -10.09 -31.68 14.64
C GLY A 171 -9.21 -32.86 14.21
N ARG A 172 -9.16 -33.90 15.05
CA ARG A 172 -8.29 -35.07 14.88
C ARG A 172 -8.97 -36.26 14.17
N GLY A 173 -10.25 -36.13 13.82
CA GLY A 173 -11.00 -37.13 13.04
C GLY A 173 -10.52 -37.18 11.59
N PHE A 174 -11.14 -38.01 10.74
CA PHE A 174 -10.70 -38.20 9.36
C PHE A 174 -11.03 -37.04 8.40
N GLY A 175 -11.76 -36.03 8.86
CA GLY A 175 -12.20 -34.91 8.02
C GLY A 175 -13.49 -35.22 7.25
N GLU A 176 -13.69 -34.47 6.18
CA GLU A 176 -14.83 -34.58 5.29
C GLU A 176 -14.35 -34.66 3.83
N PRO A 177 -15.11 -35.30 2.92
CA PRO A 177 -14.75 -35.33 1.51
C PRO A 177 -14.83 -33.93 0.90
N VAL A 178 -13.83 -33.57 0.08
CA VAL A 178 -13.73 -32.26 -0.61
C VAL A 178 -14.97 -31.97 -1.47
N SER A 179 -15.64 -33.00 -1.99
CA SER A 179 -16.89 -32.89 -2.75
C SER A 179 -18.08 -32.29 -1.97
N LEU A 180 -18.02 -32.22 -0.64
CA LEU A 180 -19.03 -31.49 0.16
C LEU A 180 -18.82 -29.98 0.14
N MET A 181 -17.61 -29.52 -0.17
CA MET A 181 -17.26 -28.10 -0.20
C MET A 181 -17.33 -27.51 -1.61
N VAL A 182 -16.97 -28.31 -2.61
CA VAL A 182 -16.91 -27.92 -4.02
C VAL A 182 -17.56 -28.99 -4.90
N ASP A 183 -18.03 -28.59 -6.06
CA ASP A 183 -18.75 -29.48 -6.98
C ASP A 183 -17.72 -30.26 -7.83
N LEU A 184 -16.94 -31.09 -7.15
CA LEU A 184 -15.97 -32.01 -7.75
C LEU A 184 -16.71 -33.28 -8.22
N PRO A 185 -16.66 -33.63 -9.51
CA PRO A 185 -17.23 -34.87 -10.01
C PRO A 185 -16.58 -36.10 -9.35
N ALA A 186 -17.37 -37.15 -9.12
CA ALA A 186 -16.92 -38.34 -8.38
C ALA A 186 -15.86 -39.18 -9.11
N ASP A 187 -15.70 -38.96 -10.41
CA ASP A 187 -14.75 -39.61 -11.31
C ASP A 187 -13.47 -38.80 -11.54
N VAL A 188 -13.31 -37.67 -10.84
CA VAL A 188 -12.18 -36.75 -11.03
C VAL A 188 -11.35 -36.64 -9.76
N ASP A 189 -10.09 -37.06 -9.86
CA ASP A 189 -9.13 -36.98 -8.76
C ASP A 189 -8.49 -35.59 -8.63
N ILE A 190 -7.96 -35.30 -7.44
CA ILE A 190 -7.20 -34.07 -7.15
C ILE A 190 -5.73 -34.32 -7.50
N VAL A 191 -5.22 -33.59 -8.48
CA VAL A 191 -3.83 -33.64 -8.93
C VAL A 191 -2.90 -32.90 -7.95
N ARG A 192 -3.35 -31.75 -7.44
CA ARG A 192 -2.56 -30.94 -6.52
C ARG A 192 -3.47 -30.13 -5.60
N LEU A 193 -3.17 -30.18 -4.31
CA LEU A 193 -3.74 -29.27 -3.31
C LEU A 193 -2.63 -28.37 -2.78
N MET A 194 -2.83 -27.06 -2.80
CA MET A 194 -1.85 -26.09 -2.30
C MET A 194 -2.50 -24.80 -1.82
N LYS A 195 -1.78 -24.05 -0.98
CA LYS A 195 -2.14 -22.67 -0.67
C LYS A 195 -2.03 -21.79 -1.93
N ALA A 196 -2.99 -20.89 -2.13
CA ALA A 196 -2.90 -19.82 -3.14
C ALA A 196 -1.81 -18.82 -2.73
N MET A 197 -0.57 -19.09 -3.14
CA MET A 197 0.59 -18.25 -2.87
C MET A 197 1.48 -18.14 -4.11
N GLY A 198 2.26 -17.07 -4.18
CA GLY A 198 3.06 -16.72 -5.35
C GLY A 198 2.26 -16.00 -6.42
N GLU A 199 2.95 -15.50 -7.43
CA GLU A 199 2.32 -14.75 -8.53
C GLU A 199 1.79 -15.67 -9.62
N LYS A 200 2.57 -16.71 -9.96
CA LYS A 200 2.34 -17.57 -11.12
C LYS A 200 2.45 -19.05 -10.76
N MET A 201 1.77 -19.87 -11.55
CA MET A 201 1.78 -21.33 -11.42
C MET A 201 1.85 -21.98 -12.80
N LEU A 202 2.60 -23.07 -12.91
CA LEU A 202 2.67 -23.88 -14.12
C LEU A 202 1.70 -25.06 -14.00
N VAL A 203 0.86 -25.24 -15.02
CA VAL A 203 -0.05 -26.40 -15.12
C VAL A 203 0.27 -27.20 -16.38
N ALA A 204 0.12 -28.52 -16.29
CA ALA A 204 0.36 -29.42 -17.42
C ALA A 204 -0.67 -30.55 -17.53
N ALA A 205 -0.97 -30.93 -18.77
CA ALA A 205 -1.78 -32.08 -19.15
C ALA A 205 -0.92 -33.28 -19.56
N SER A 206 -1.50 -34.47 -19.51
CA SER A 206 -0.88 -35.73 -19.90
C SER A 206 -0.36 -35.73 -21.35
N THR A 207 -0.99 -34.95 -22.23
CA THR A 207 -0.57 -34.78 -23.64
C THR A 207 0.71 -33.96 -23.82
N GLY A 208 1.36 -33.56 -22.73
CA GLY A 208 2.56 -32.72 -22.75
C GLY A 208 2.29 -31.24 -23.04
N HIS A 209 1.02 -30.81 -23.03
CA HIS A 209 0.66 -29.40 -23.12
C HIS A 209 0.65 -28.75 -21.73
N GLY A 210 1.05 -27.49 -21.63
CA GLY A 210 0.98 -26.74 -20.40
C GLY A 210 1.06 -25.23 -20.63
N LEU A 211 0.74 -24.48 -19.58
CA LEU A 211 0.72 -23.02 -19.59
C LEU A 211 1.03 -22.48 -18.20
N VAL A 212 1.50 -21.24 -18.15
CA VAL A 212 1.66 -20.48 -16.92
C VAL A 212 0.37 -19.71 -16.66
N VAL A 213 -0.11 -19.72 -15.42
CA VAL A 213 -1.35 -19.08 -14.99
C VAL A 213 -1.03 -18.15 -13.82
N PRO A 214 -1.57 -16.92 -13.79
CA PRO A 214 -1.55 -16.13 -12.56
C PRO A 214 -2.38 -16.81 -11.46
N VAL A 215 -1.86 -16.89 -10.23
CA VAL A 215 -2.56 -17.55 -9.12
C VAL A 215 -3.93 -16.91 -8.86
N GLU A 216 -4.02 -15.58 -8.94
CA GLU A 216 -5.28 -14.84 -8.81
C GLU A 216 -6.29 -15.23 -9.90
N ALA A 217 -5.82 -15.47 -11.12
CA ALA A 217 -6.67 -15.90 -12.23
C ALA A 217 -7.18 -17.34 -12.04
N ALA A 218 -6.54 -18.17 -11.20
CA ALA A 218 -7.00 -19.51 -10.89
C ALA A 218 -8.06 -19.55 -9.76
N LEU A 219 -8.24 -18.46 -9.00
CA LEU A 219 -9.25 -18.38 -7.95
C LEU A 219 -10.67 -18.47 -8.54
N ALA A 220 -11.44 -19.43 -8.02
CA ALA A 220 -12.82 -19.65 -8.39
C ALA A 220 -13.75 -18.99 -7.34
N GLN A 221 -14.74 -18.23 -7.81
CA GLN A 221 -15.76 -17.64 -6.94
C GLN A 221 -16.93 -18.60 -6.67
N THR A 222 -17.10 -19.62 -7.52
CA THR A 222 -18.21 -20.58 -7.45
C THR A 222 -17.70 -21.97 -7.05
N ARG A 223 -18.59 -22.76 -6.44
CA ARG A 223 -18.33 -24.17 -6.08
C ARG A 223 -18.02 -25.07 -7.28
N SER A 224 -18.50 -24.69 -8.46
CA SER A 224 -18.23 -25.38 -9.74
C SER A 224 -16.79 -25.27 -10.24
N GLY A 225 -15.96 -24.48 -9.54
CA GLY A 225 -14.57 -24.24 -9.92
C GLY A 225 -14.43 -23.41 -11.19
N LYS A 226 -13.18 -23.17 -11.59
CA LYS A 226 -12.81 -22.38 -12.75
C LYS A 226 -12.02 -23.22 -13.72
N GLN A 227 -12.46 -23.27 -14.98
CA GLN A 227 -11.71 -23.96 -16.04
C GLN A 227 -10.50 -23.13 -16.44
N VAL A 228 -9.30 -23.69 -16.24
CA VAL A 228 -8.04 -23.03 -16.57
C VAL A 228 -7.30 -23.81 -17.65
N LEU A 229 -7.14 -25.12 -17.48
CA LEU A 229 -6.52 -25.99 -18.48
C LEU A 229 -7.62 -26.65 -19.31
N ASN A 230 -7.67 -26.36 -20.62
CA ASN A 230 -8.60 -27.02 -21.53
C ASN A 230 -8.04 -28.39 -21.93
N ILE A 231 -8.77 -29.44 -21.55
CA ILE A 231 -8.40 -30.83 -21.78
C ILE A 231 -9.27 -31.39 -22.90
N SER A 232 -8.67 -32.15 -23.81
CA SER A 232 -9.32 -32.72 -24.99
C SER A 232 -9.24 -34.24 -25.00
N GLY A 233 -10.33 -34.92 -25.35
CA GLY A 233 -10.36 -36.37 -25.48
C GLY A 233 -10.17 -37.08 -24.14
N THR A 234 -9.26 -38.04 -24.09
CA THR A 234 -8.93 -38.85 -22.89
C THR A 234 -7.76 -38.28 -22.08
N ALA A 235 -7.34 -37.05 -22.38
CA ALA A 235 -6.27 -36.40 -21.62
C ALA A 235 -6.74 -36.06 -20.20
N ARG A 236 -5.78 -35.86 -19.29
CA ARG A 236 -6.04 -35.37 -17.92
C ARG A 236 -4.96 -34.39 -17.50
N ALA A 237 -5.27 -33.55 -16.52
CA ALA A 237 -4.25 -32.76 -15.84
C ALA A 237 -3.35 -33.70 -15.03
N VAL A 238 -2.03 -33.45 -15.03
CA VAL A 238 -1.05 -34.35 -14.39
C VAL A 238 -0.09 -33.63 -13.46
N ALA A 239 0.12 -32.33 -13.64
CA ALA A 239 1.04 -31.58 -12.81
C ALA A 239 0.57 -30.14 -12.61
N CYS A 240 0.84 -29.64 -11.41
CA CYS A 240 0.71 -28.23 -11.07
C CYS A 240 1.76 -27.86 -10.02
N CYS A 241 2.51 -26.78 -10.27
CA CYS A 241 3.49 -26.24 -9.33
C CYS A 241 3.49 -24.71 -9.34
N ILE A 242 3.94 -24.12 -8.23
CA ILE A 242 4.16 -22.67 -8.15
C ILE A 242 5.42 -22.36 -8.97
N ALA A 243 5.34 -21.34 -9.82
CA ALA A 243 6.40 -20.93 -10.73
C ALA A 243 7.30 -19.88 -10.05
N ASP A 244 8.16 -20.32 -9.14
CA ASP A 244 9.11 -19.48 -8.39
C ASP A 244 10.54 -19.52 -8.98
N GLY A 245 10.78 -20.37 -9.97
CA GLY A 245 12.08 -20.53 -10.61
C GLY A 245 12.05 -20.22 -12.11
N ASP A 246 13.23 -20.02 -12.68
CA ASP A 246 13.39 -19.57 -14.08
C ASP A 246 13.37 -20.73 -15.10
N MET A 247 13.43 -21.98 -14.63
CA MET A 247 13.55 -23.17 -15.49
C MET A 247 12.39 -24.15 -15.24
N VAL A 248 11.86 -24.70 -16.33
CA VAL A 248 10.84 -25.74 -16.32
C VAL A 248 11.48 -27.08 -16.67
N ALA A 249 11.25 -28.09 -15.83
CA ALA A 249 11.68 -29.47 -16.05
C ALA A 249 10.45 -30.36 -16.29
N THR A 250 10.38 -31.01 -17.45
CA THR A 250 9.33 -31.99 -17.77
C THR A 250 9.90 -33.38 -17.89
N VAL A 251 9.22 -34.37 -17.31
CA VAL A 251 9.62 -35.77 -17.35
C VAL A 251 8.46 -36.61 -17.89
N GLY A 252 8.75 -37.33 -18.98
CA GLY A 252 7.81 -38.31 -19.55
C GLY A 252 7.96 -39.69 -18.95
N VAL A 253 6.94 -40.53 -19.15
CA VAL A 253 6.98 -41.97 -18.82
C VAL A 253 8.13 -42.69 -19.55
N ASN A 254 8.53 -42.18 -20.71
CA ASN A 254 9.68 -42.65 -21.48
C ASN A 254 11.06 -42.27 -20.88
N ARG A 255 11.09 -41.75 -19.64
CA ARG A 255 12.30 -41.34 -18.90
C ARG A 255 13.12 -40.24 -19.60
N LYS A 256 12.50 -39.48 -20.50
CA LYS A 256 13.13 -38.31 -21.11
C LYS A 256 12.83 -37.08 -20.25
N LEU A 257 13.90 -36.43 -19.80
CA LEU A 257 13.87 -35.13 -19.15
C LEU A 257 14.15 -34.04 -20.21
N LEU A 258 13.31 -33.01 -20.24
CA LEU A 258 13.57 -31.78 -20.97
C LEU A 258 13.57 -30.62 -19.97
N VAL A 259 14.55 -29.72 -20.10
CA VAL A 259 14.68 -28.53 -19.26
C VAL A 259 14.83 -27.31 -20.16
N PHE A 260 14.02 -26.29 -19.94
CA PHE A 260 13.97 -25.08 -20.76
C PHE A 260 13.52 -23.87 -19.92
N GLY A 261 13.67 -22.66 -20.43
CA GLY A 261 13.33 -21.44 -19.69
C GLY A 261 11.81 -21.28 -19.53
N ILE A 262 11.37 -20.80 -18.37
CA ILE A 262 9.93 -20.56 -18.12
C ILE A 262 9.35 -19.50 -19.08
N ASP A 263 10.19 -18.59 -19.57
CA ASP A 263 9.85 -17.55 -20.55
C ASP A 263 9.36 -18.11 -21.89
N GLU A 264 9.66 -19.38 -22.18
CA GLU A 264 9.16 -20.07 -23.38
C GLU A 264 7.71 -20.55 -23.22
N VAL A 265 7.18 -20.57 -21.99
CA VAL A 265 5.79 -20.95 -21.71
C VAL A 265 4.92 -19.69 -21.64
N PRO A 266 3.84 -19.60 -22.43
CA PRO A 266 2.97 -18.44 -22.39
C PRO A 266 2.19 -18.40 -21.08
N GLU A 267 2.08 -17.17 -20.58
CA GLU A 267 1.17 -16.83 -19.49
C GLU A 267 -0.25 -16.62 -20.03
N MET A 268 -1.21 -17.37 -19.52
CA MET A 268 -2.61 -17.33 -19.95
C MET A 268 -3.54 -17.54 -18.74
N THR A 269 -4.72 -16.93 -18.79
CA THR A 269 -5.77 -17.15 -17.77
C THR A 269 -6.55 -18.44 -18.00
N ARG A 270 -6.65 -18.89 -19.26
CA ARG A 270 -7.27 -20.15 -19.67
C ARG A 270 -6.75 -20.57 -21.04
N GLY A 271 -6.52 -21.86 -21.24
CA GLY A 271 -6.18 -22.38 -22.57
C GLY A 271 -5.75 -23.83 -22.56
N LYS A 272 -5.40 -24.35 -23.74
CA LYS A 272 -4.70 -25.65 -23.85
C LYS A 272 -3.21 -25.51 -23.50
N GLY A 273 -2.65 -24.32 -23.69
CA GLY A 273 -1.23 -24.05 -23.54
C GLY A 273 -0.39 -24.50 -24.73
N VAL A 274 0.92 -24.46 -24.56
CA VAL A 274 1.92 -24.89 -25.54
C VAL A 274 2.40 -26.29 -25.24
N ILE A 275 3.03 -26.93 -26.21
CA ILE A 275 3.65 -28.24 -26.03
C ILE A 275 4.95 -28.03 -25.24
N LEU A 276 4.96 -28.45 -23.97
CA LEU A 276 6.16 -28.47 -23.14
C LEU A 276 7.10 -29.60 -23.58
N GLN A 277 6.54 -30.78 -23.87
CA GLN A 277 7.33 -31.92 -24.35
C GLN A 277 6.47 -32.80 -25.25
N ARG A 278 7.04 -33.25 -26.38
CA ARG A 278 6.40 -34.27 -27.22
C ARG A 278 6.71 -35.65 -26.67
N PHE A 279 5.68 -36.36 -26.25
CA PHE A 279 5.77 -37.78 -25.95
C PHE A 279 5.52 -38.57 -27.24
N LYS A 280 6.40 -39.54 -27.54
CA LYS A 280 6.13 -40.52 -28.59
C LYS A 280 5.25 -41.57 -27.92
N ASP A 281 4.06 -41.76 -28.49
CA ASP A 281 2.93 -42.58 -28.01
C ASP A 281 2.06 -41.96 -26.91
N GLY A 282 1.51 -40.77 -27.19
CA GLY A 282 0.27 -40.25 -26.58
C GLY A 282 0.36 -39.91 -25.11
#